data_AF-A0A3P3VV43-F1
#
_entry.id   AF-A0A3P3VV43-F1
#
_cell.length_a   1.000
_cell.length_b   1.000
_cell.length_c   1.000
_cell.angle_alpha   90.00
_cell.angle_beta   90.00
_cell.angle_gamma   90.00
#
_symmetry.space_group_name_H-M   'P 1'
#
loop_
_entity.id
_entity.type
_entity.pdbx_description
1 polymer ?
#
loop_
_entity_poly.entity_id
_entity_poly.type
_entity_poly.pdbx_seq_one_letter_code
_entity_poly.pdbx_strand_id
1 'polypeptide(L)'
;MSSKLDNVVYVTLKGKVNQLDNVLRSQFLDDFANASDDVLKKLQNDNLFDVWKNDIRSSNIDELIEFKSKGNLRSDYVNTVDAIGNKAIELQGLGKTDAEIAEVVSNLRRQTTIDFKIATPDDMLDLIFEFNDIRYTQTGLGDKWGLTWQGALKKYTTNGVTDYQKIIQVSSTPLGDKQRLGKALYDLLGTKTLPVLQKYRMTSLIN
;
A
#
# COMPACT_ATOMS: atom_id res chain seq x y z
N MET A 1 -28.14 -3.30 -27.44
CA MET A 1 -26.98 -2.70 -28.12
C MET A 1 -25.84 -3.71 -28.07
N SER A 2 -25.17 -3.95 -29.20
CA SER A 2 -23.95 -4.76 -29.21
C SER A 2 -22.81 -3.97 -28.58
N SER A 3 -22.11 -4.57 -27.61
CA SER A 3 -20.93 -3.97 -27.01
C SER A 3 -19.79 -3.97 -28.04
N LYS A 4 -18.89 -2.98 -28.01
CA LYS A 4 -17.63 -3.05 -28.77
C LYS A 4 -16.84 -4.34 -28.49
N LEU A 5 -16.99 -4.90 -27.30
CA LEU A 5 -16.40 -6.18 -26.89
C LEU A 5 -16.97 -7.39 -27.64
N ASP A 6 -18.12 -7.27 -28.32
CA ASP A 6 -18.70 -8.33 -29.13
C ASP A 6 -17.92 -8.59 -30.43
N ASN A 7 -16.99 -7.70 -30.79
CA ASN A 7 -16.07 -7.94 -31.90
C ASN A 7 -15.14 -9.12 -31.59
N VAL A 8 -14.96 -10.03 -32.56
CA VAL A 8 -14.15 -11.25 -32.46
C VAL A 8 -12.69 -10.98 -32.03
N VAL A 9 -12.17 -9.79 -32.32
CA VAL A 9 -10.80 -9.39 -31.93
C VAL A 9 -10.64 -9.25 -30.40
N TYR A 10 -11.74 -9.06 -29.67
CA TYR A 10 -11.76 -8.85 -28.21
C TYR A 10 -12.29 -10.05 -27.41
N VAL A 11 -12.30 -11.26 -27.98
CA VAL A 11 -12.86 -12.45 -27.32
C VAL A 11 -12.21 -12.71 -25.95
N THR A 12 -10.89 -12.55 -25.83
CA THR A 12 -10.18 -12.76 -24.55
C THR A 12 -10.58 -11.71 -23.51
N LEU A 13 -10.60 -10.42 -23.88
CA LEU A 13 -11.01 -9.34 -22.99
C LEU A 13 -12.49 -9.49 -22.57
N LYS A 14 -13.38 -9.80 -23.52
CA LYS A 14 -14.79 -10.09 -23.24
C LYS A 14 -14.95 -11.27 -22.28
N GLY A 15 -14.17 -12.34 -22.46
CA GLY A 15 -14.13 -13.48 -21.56
C GLY A 15 -13.79 -13.06 -20.12
N LYS A 16 -12.72 -12.26 -19.95
CA LYS A 16 -12.32 -11.73 -18.63
C LYS A 16 -13.40 -10.82 -18.01
N VAL A 17 -14.02 -9.93 -18.80
CA VAL A 17 -15.09 -9.03 -18.34
C VAL A 17 -16.33 -9.80 -17.89
N ASN A 18 -16.69 -10.87 -18.59
CA ASN A 18 -17.84 -11.70 -18.23
C ASN A 18 -17.66 -12.50 -16.92
N GLN A 19 -16.42 -12.65 -16.44
CA GLN A 19 -16.09 -13.29 -15.17
C GLN A 19 -16.10 -12.32 -13.98
N LEU A 20 -16.27 -11.02 -14.22
CA LEU A 20 -16.39 -10.02 -13.15
C LEU A 20 -17.74 -10.15 -12.44
N ASP A 21 -17.77 -9.83 -11.15
CA ASP A 21 -19.02 -9.58 -10.44
C ASP A 21 -19.74 -8.35 -11.02
N ASN A 22 -21.00 -8.15 -10.64
CA ASN A 22 -21.81 -7.06 -11.19
C ASN A 22 -21.23 -5.66 -10.94
N VAL A 23 -20.55 -5.46 -9.79
CA VAL A 23 -19.98 -4.16 -9.41
C VAL A 23 -18.78 -3.86 -10.29
N LEU A 24 -17.81 -4.76 -10.35
CA LEU A 24 -16.62 -4.60 -11.18
C LEU A 24 -16.98 -4.56 -12.67
N ARG A 25 -17.95 -5.36 -13.11
CA ARG A 25 -18.40 -5.34 -14.49
C ARG A 25 -18.98 -3.98 -14.88
N SER A 26 -19.85 -3.40 -14.04
CA SER A 26 -20.39 -2.06 -14.30
C SER A 26 -19.27 -1.03 -14.40
N GLN A 27 -18.34 -1.04 -13.43
CA GLN A 27 -17.21 -0.12 -13.42
C GLN A 27 -16.36 -0.25 -14.68
N PHE A 28 -16.07 -1.48 -15.15
CA PHE A 28 -15.32 -1.69 -16.37
C PHE A 28 -16.03 -1.09 -17.59
N LEU A 29 -17.33 -1.35 -17.71
CA LEU A 29 -18.12 -0.86 -18.84
C LEU A 29 -18.22 0.65 -18.84
N ASP A 30 -18.30 1.28 -17.67
CA ASP A 30 -18.32 2.73 -17.52
C ASP A 30 -16.94 3.33 -17.85
N ASP A 31 -15.87 2.79 -17.26
CA ASP A 31 -14.49 3.28 -17.43
C ASP A 31 -14.04 3.21 -18.91
N PHE A 32 -14.49 2.19 -19.65
CA PHE A 32 -14.07 1.94 -21.03
C PHE A 32 -15.18 2.10 -22.08
N ALA A 33 -16.31 2.74 -21.74
CA ALA A 33 -17.46 2.93 -22.64
C ALA A 33 -17.06 3.52 -24.01
N ASN A 34 -16.14 4.47 -24.00
CA ASN A 34 -15.67 5.20 -25.18
C ASN A 34 -14.23 4.85 -25.59
N ALA A 35 -13.68 3.75 -25.07
CA ALA A 35 -12.32 3.34 -25.39
C ALA A 35 -12.13 3.14 -26.91
N SER A 36 -10.94 3.51 -27.40
CA SER A 36 -10.52 3.22 -28.77
C SER A 36 -10.16 1.75 -28.91
N ASP A 37 -10.14 1.27 -30.15
CA ASP A 37 -9.77 -0.10 -30.46
C ASP A 37 -8.36 -0.46 -29.99
N ASP A 38 -7.44 0.51 -30.02
CA ASP A 38 -6.06 0.35 -29.56
C ASP A 38 -5.96 0.24 -28.03
N VAL A 39 -6.79 0.99 -27.29
CA VAL A 39 -6.90 0.85 -25.83
C VAL A 39 -7.38 -0.54 -25.47
N LEU A 40 -8.45 -1.03 -26.13
CA LEU A 40 -8.98 -2.37 -25.89
C LEU A 40 -7.98 -3.48 -26.26
N LYS A 41 -7.21 -3.31 -27.34
CA LYS A 41 -6.12 -4.24 -27.70
C LYS A 41 -5.04 -4.28 -26.63
N LYS A 42 -4.58 -3.12 -26.12
CA LYS A 42 -3.58 -3.07 -25.05
C LYS A 42 -4.09 -3.70 -23.75
N LEU A 43 -5.34 -3.45 -23.37
CA LEU A 43 -5.96 -4.11 -22.19
C LEU A 43 -5.89 -5.63 -22.26
N GLN A 44 -6.15 -6.18 -23.46
CA GLN A 44 -6.12 -7.61 -23.70
C GLN A 44 -4.69 -8.17 -23.75
N ASN A 45 -3.81 -7.54 -24.52
CA ASN A 45 -2.53 -8.13 -24.91
C ASN A 45 -1.43 -7.86 -23.87
N ASP A 46 -1.50 -6.73 -23.17
CA ASP A 46 -0.46 -6.30 -22.24
C ASP A 46 -0.83 -6.63 -20.78
N ASN A 47 -1.84 -7.48 -20.57
CA ASN A 47 -2.39 -7.86 -19.27
C ASN A 47 -2.82 -6.67 -18.37
N LEU A 48 -3.16 -5.52 -18.97
CA LEU A 48 -3.55 -4.33 -18.20
C LEU A 48 -4.95 -4.45 -17.58
N PHE A 49 -5.78 -5.39 -18.05
CA PHE A 49 -7.04 -5.73 -17.39
C PHE A 49 -6.84 -6.15 -15.93
N ASP A 50 -5.84 -6.99 -15.64
CA ASP A 50 -5.62 -7.48 -14.28
C ASP A 50 -5.13 -6.35 -13.36
N VAL A 51 -4.33 -5.42 -13.90
CA VAL A 51 -3.89 -4.19 -13.21
C VAL A 51 -5.10 -3.31 -12.89
N TRP A 52 -5.99 -3.08 -13.88
CA TRP A 52 -7.22 -2.31 -13.67
C TRP A 52 -8.12 -2.93 -12.59
N LYS A 53 -8.25 -4.26 -12.62
CA LYS A 53 -9.11 -5.02 -11.72
C LYS A 53 -8.59 -5.00 -10.29
N ASN A 54 -7.29 -5.25 -10.12
CA ASN A 54 -6.74 -5.56 -8.82
C ASN A 54 -6.00 -4.39 -8.18
N ASP A 55 -5.38 -3.50 -8.95
CA ASP A 55 -4.38 -2.55 -8.43
C ASP A 55 -4.79 -1.09 -8.53
N ILE A 56 -5.32 -0.67 -9.67
CA ILE A 56 -5.76 0.72 -9.86
C ILE A 56 -6.96 0.81 -10.82
N ARG A 57 -8.03 1.49 -10.41
CA ARG A 57 -9.15 1.84 -11.29
C ARG A 57 -8.78 3.08 -12.12
N SER A 58 -8.28 2.86 -13.33
CA SER A 58 -8.02 3.92 -14.31
C SER A 58 -8.39 3.49 -15.72
N SER A 59 -8.96 4.40 -16.51
CA SER A 59 -9.15 4.23 -17.95
C SER A 59 -7.97 4.75 -18.78
N ASN A 60 -6.97 5.37 -18.14
CA ASN A 60 -5.75 5.82 -18.78
C ASN A 60 -4.74 4.67 -18.90
N ILE A 61 -4.46 4.24 -20.13
CA ILE A 61 -3.53 3.15 -20.42
C ILE A 61 -2.12 3.43 -19.89
N ASP A 62 -1.63 4.67 -19.97
CA ASP A 62 -0.27 5.00 -19.55
C ASP A 62 -0.15 4.87 -18.03
N GLU A 63 -1.19 5.25 -17.28
CA GLU A 63 -1.25 5.05 -15.82
C GLU A 63 -1.29 3.55 -15.46
N LEU A 64 -2.02 2.72 -16.22
CA LEU A 64 -2.00 1.26 -16.03
C LEU A 64 -0.63 0.64 -16.33
N ILE A 65 0.07 1.12 -17.37
CA ILE A 65 1.42 0.66 -17.72
C ILE A 65 2.41 1.07 -16.63
N GLU A 66 2.33 2.31 -16.13
CA GLU A 66 3.18 2.80 -15.05
C GLU A 66 2.95 1.99 -13.77
N PHE A 67 1.70 1.71 -13.41
CA PHE A 67 1.39 0.87 -12.25
C PHE A 67 1.94 -0.53 -12.40
N LYS A 68 1.80 -1.12 -13.59
CA LYS A 68 2.35 -2.44 -13.88
C LYS A 68 3.89 -2.46 -13.73
N SER A 69 4.59 -1.41 -14.16
CA SER A 69 6.06 -1.36 -14.11
C SER A 69 6.60 -1.21 -12.70
N LYS A 70 5.84 -0.58 -11.79
CA LYS A 70 6.16 -0.47 -10.36
C LYS A 70 6.01 -1.78 -9.58
N GLY A 71 5.39 -2.81 -10.17
CA GLY A 71 5.15 -4.09 -9.51
C GLY A 71 4.28 -3.94 -8.25
N ASN A 72 4.50 -4.79 -7.25
CA ASN A 72 3.72 -4.76 -6.01
C ASN A 72 4.50 -4.10 -4.88
N LEU A 73 4.61 -2.77 -4.97
CA LEU A 73 5.34 -1.92 -4.02
C LEU A 73 4.95 -2.19 -2.55
N ARG A 74 3.67 -2.49 -2.27
CA ARG A 74 3.23 -2.78 -0.90
C ARG A 74 3.73 -4.13 -0.40
N SER A 75 3.66 -5.18 -1.21
CA SER A 75 4.21 -6.48 -0.83
C SER A 75 5.72 -6.41 -0.63
N ASP A 76 6.44 -5.68 -1.48
CA ASP A 76 7.88 -5.46 -1.34
C ASP A 76 8.22 -4.72 -0.03
N TYR A 77 7.41 -3.72 0.34
CA TYR A 77 7.53 -3.05 1.64
C TYR A 77 7.32 -4.03 2.80
N VAL A 78 6.25 -4.83 2.75
CA VAL A 78 5.89 -5.80 3.80
C VAL A 78 7.04 -6.79 3.99
N ASN A 79 7.54 -7.38 2.91
CA ASN A 79 8.66 -8.33 2.95
C ASN A 79 9.93 -7.69 3.52
N THR A 80 10.23 -6.44 3.12
CA THR A 80 11.41 -5.71 3.62
C THR A 80 11.30 -5.43 5.12
N VAL A 81 10.11 -5.05 5.59
CA VAL A 81 9.84 -4.84 7.01
C VAL A 81 9.93 -6.15 7.80
N ASP A 82 9.36 -7.24 7.29
CA ASP A 82 9.43 -8.55 7.95
C ASP A 82 10.88 -9.02 8.08
N ALA A 83 11.72 -8.76 7.08
CA ALA A 83 13.15 -9.08 7.11
C ALA A 83 13.94 -8.32 8.20
N ILE A 84 13.41 -7.23 8.75
CA ILE A 84 14.03 -6.55 9.91
C ILE A 84 14.06 -7.48 11.13
N GLY A 85 13.11 -8.41 11.25
CA GLY A 85 13.13 -9.44 12.30
C GLY A 85 14.37 -10.33 12.22
N ASN A 86 14.80 -10.70 11.00
CA ASN A 86 16.02 -11.46 10.81
C ASN A 86 17.26 -10.66 11.24
N LYS A 87 17.27 -9.34 11.00
CA LYS A 87 18.36 -8.48 11.47
C LYS A 87 18.43 -8.41 12.98
N ALA A 88 17.29 -8.39 13.68
CA ALA A 88 17.26 -8.44 15.13
C ALA A 88 17.88 -9.75 15.67
N ILE A 89 17.53 -10.89 15.08
CA ILE A 89 18.06 -12.22 15.43
C ILE A 89 19.58 -12.26 15.20
N GLU A 90 20.06 -11.74 14.07
CA GLU A 90 21.49 -11.67 13.76
C GLU A 90 22.25 -10.87 14.82
N LEU A 91 21.77 -9.67 15.17
CA LEU A 91 22.41 -8.82 16.18
C LEU A 91 22.41 -9.46 17.57
N GLN A 92 21.35 -10.18 17.92
CA GLN A 92 21.31 -10.96 19.16
C GLN A 92 22.37 -12.07 19.18
N GLY A 93 22.57 -12.77 18.05
CA GLY A 93 23.63 -13.77 17.89
C GLY A 93 25.05 -13.18 18.01
N LEU A 94 25.21 -11.89 17.73
CA LEU A 94 26.45 -11.12 17.93
C LEU A 94 26.60 -10.58 19.37
N GLY A 95 25.69 -10.91 20.29
CA GLY A 95 25.74 -10.48 21.68
C GLY A 95 25.37 -9.02 21.92
N LYS A 96 24.64 -8.39 20.99
CA LYS A 96 24.12 -7.03 21.17
C LYS A 96 23.06 -6.97 22.26
N THR A 97 23.02 -5.84 22.97
CA THR A 97 21.97 -5.58 23.96
C THR A 97 20.65 -5.23 23.28
N ASP A 98 19.52 -5.46 23.98
CA ASP A 98 18.20 -5.11 23.47
C ASP A 98 18.07 -3.64 23.06
N ALA A 99 18.74 -2.73 23.79
CA ALA A 99 18.75 -1.31 23.47
C ALA A 99 19.44 -1.02 22.13
N GLU A 100 20.63 -1.61 21.89
CA GLU A 100 21.34 -1.48 20.62
C GLU A 100 20.52 -2.08 19.46
N ILE A 101 19.93 -3.26 19.67
CA ILE A 101 19.11 -3.92 18.65
C ILE A 101 17.90 -3.04 18.31
N ALA A 102 17.17 -2.57 19.33
CA ALA A 102 15.99 -1.72 19.17
C ALA A 102 16.27 -0.45 18.38
N GLU A 103 17.39 0.23 18.66
CA GLU A 103 17.77 1.44 17.93
C GLU A 103 18.04 1.15 16.45
N VAL A 104 18.83 0.11 16.16
CA VAL A 104 19.17 -0.28 14.78
C VAL A 104 17.91 -0.63 13.98
N VAL A 105 17.04 -1.47 14.52
CA VAL A 105 15.84 -1.92 13.80
C VAL A 105 14.78 -0.82 13.67
N SER A 106 14.68 0.08 14.66
CA SER A 106 13.80 1.26 14.60
C SER A 106 14.25 2.20 13.48
N ASN A 107 15.54 2.48 13.38
CA ASN A 107 16.09 3.34 12.33
C ASN A 107 15.98 2.68 10.95
N LEU A 108 16.23 1.38 10.84
CA LEU A 108 16.04 0.63 9.60
C LEU A 108 14.58 0.68 9.15
N ARG A 109 13.62 0.44 10.04
CA ARG A 109 12.19 0.53 9.73
C ARG A 109 11.79 1.89 9.19
N ARG A 110 12.33 2.96 9.79
CA ARG A 110 12.08 4.32 9.36
C ARG A 110 12.66 4.57 7.97
N GLN A 111 13.90 4.15 7.72
CA GLN A 111 14.54 4.28 6.41
C GLN A 111 13.76 3.52 5.32
N THR A 112 13.38 2.27 5.56
CA THR A 112 12.51 1.50 4.67
C THR A 112 11.21 2.24 4.36
N THR A 113 10.62 2.92 5.34
CA THR A 113 9.40 3.70 5.10
C THR A 113 9.65 4.92 4.21
N ILE A 114 10.80 5.58 4.34
CA ILE A 114 11.18 6.72 3.49
C ILE A 114 11.42 6.25 2.05
N ASP A 115 12.20 5.19 1.87
CA ASP A 115 12.56 4.68 0.54
C ASP A 115 11.32 4.30 -0.29
N PHE A 116 10.35 3.62 0.32
CA PHE A 116 9.11 3.21 -0.35
C PHE A 116 8.13 4.35 -0.59
N LYS A 117 8.15 5.39 0.23
CA LYS A 117 7.27 6.55 0.06
C LYS A 117 7.61 7.37 -1.19
N ILE A 118 8.87 7.40 -1.61
CA ILE A 118 9.30 8.09 -2.84
C ILE A 118 8.63 7.48 -4.09
N ALA A 119 8.33 6.18 -4.07
CA ALA A 119 7.65 5.49 -5.16
C ALA A 119 6.11 5.48 -5.04
N THR A 120 5.57 5.98 -3.92
CA THR A 120 4.12 6.02 -3.67
C THR A 120 3.48 7.17 -4.45
N PRO A 121 2.34 6.97 -5.12
CA PRO A 121 1.62 8.06 -5.78
C PRO A 121 1.25 9.20 -4.82
N ASP A 122 1.31 10.44 -5.30
CA ASP A 122 1.15 11.65 -4.47
C ASP A 122 -0.18 11.67 -3.69
N ASP A 123 -1.30 11.33 -4.33
CA ASP A 123 -2.62 11.29 -3.69
C ASP A 123 -2.70 10.28 -2.52
N MET A 124 -2.05 9.13 -2.66
CA MET A 124 -1.91 8.13 -1.58
C MET A 124 -0.90 8.59 -0.53
N LEU A 125 0.20 9.21 -0.95
CA LEU A 125 1.25 9.70 -0.06
C LEU A 125 0.71 10.79 0.88
N ASP A 126 -0.14 11.69 0.37
CA ASP A 126 -0.82 12.71 1.16
C ASP A 126 -1.68 12.11 2.27
N LEU A 127 -2.48 11.08 1.96
CA LEU A 127 -3.25 10.35 2.97
C LEU A 127 -2.36 9.70 4.02
N ILE A 128 -1.24 9.10 3.60
CA ILE A 128 -0.28 8.48 4.53
C ILE A 128 0.39 9.52 5.42
N PHE A 129 0.71 10.70 4.89
CA PHE A 129 1.27 11.80 5.67
C PHE A 129 0.28 12.36 6.67
N GLU A 130 -0.98 12.52 6.30
CA GLU A 130 -2.01 12.94 7.25
C GLU A 130 -2.23 11.89 8.35
N PHE A 131 -2.29 10.61 7.98
CA PHE A 131 -2.36 9.51 8.94
C PHE A 131 -1.18 9.52 9.92
N ASN A 132 0.03 9.79 9.42
CA ASN A 132 1.22 9.88 10.26
C ASN A 132 1.25 11.14 11.13
N ASP A 133 0.70 12.25 10.65
CA ASP A 133 0.62 13.50 11.42
C ASP A 133 -0.15 13.29 12.72
N ILE A 134 -1.34 12.70 12.62
CA ILE A 134 -2.19 12.37 13.76
C ILE A 134 -1.50 11.39 14.71
N ARG A 135 -0.87 10.33 14.18
CA ARG A 135 -0.28 9.26 15.00
C ARG A 135 1.03 9.65 15.67
N TYR A 136 1.86 10.46 15.02
CA TYR A 136 3.24 10.67 15.41
C TYR A 136 3.60 12.15 15.60
N THR A 137 3.24 13.04 14.68
CA THR A 137 3.63 14.46 14.80
C THR A 137 2.90 15.13 15.96
N GLN A 138 1.56 15.07 15.98
CA GLN A 138 0.72 15.74 16.98
C GLN A 138 0.95 15.19 18.40
N THR A 139 1.40 13.93 18.51
CA THR A 139 1.72 13.27 19.77
C THR A 139 3.18 13.49 20.22
N GLY A 140 3.98 14.18 19.40
CA GLY A 140 5.40 14.41 19.64
C GLY A 140 6.22 13.11 19.68
N LEU A 141 5.82 12.12 18.88
CA LEU A 141 6.47 10.81 18.74
C LEU A 141 7.20 10.68 17.38
N GLY A 142 7.06 11.63 16.49
CA GLY A 142 7.75 11.57 15.20
C GLY A 142 7.33 12.67 14.27
N ASP A 143 7.27 12.34 12.98
CA ASP A 143 6.96 13.27 11.91
C ASP A 143 6.17 12.59 10.79
N LYS A 144 5.97 13.30 9.66
CA LYS A 144 5.29 12.77 8.48
C LYS A 144 5.89 11.46 7.95
N TRP A 145 7.17 11.18 8.21
CA TRP A 145 7.82 9.94 7.77
C TRP A 145 7.47 8.76 8.68
N GLY A 146 7.16 9.02 9.95
CA GLY A 146 6.67 8.03 10.90
C GLY A 146 7.25 8.25 12.30
N LEU A 147 7.19 7.20 13.13
CA LEU A 147 7.80 7.16 14.45
C LEU A 147 9.32 7.39 14.35
N THR A 148 9.89 8.22 15.21
CA THR A 148 11.35 8.39 15.35
C THR A 148 11.87 7.52 16.47
N TRP A 149 13.19 7.28 16.54
CA TRP A 149 13.79 6.57 17.67
C TRP A 149 13.44 7.21 19.03
N GLN A 150 13.58 8.53 19.15
CA GLN A 150 13.22 9.26 20.37
C GLN A 150 11.73 9.15 20.70
N GLY A 151 10.87 9.16 19.69
CA GLY A 151 9.45 8.91 19.90
C GLY A 151 9.13 7.47 20.28
N ALA A 152 9.87 6.48 19.76
CA ALA A 152 9.74 5.09 20.16
C ALA A 152 10.12 4.90 21.63
N LEU A 153 11.25 5.47 22.07
CA LEU A 153 11.63 5.52 23.48
C LEU A 153 10.50 6.12 24.32
N LYS A 154 10.06 7.35 24.00
CA LYS A 154 8.96 8.03 24.71
C LYS A 154 7.68 7.19 24.77
N LYS A 155 7.32 6.53 23.67
CA LYS A 155 6.09 5.73 23.56
C LYS A 155 6.13 4.44 24.39
N TYR A 156 7.29 3.81 24.49
CA TYR A 156 7.44 2.49 25.11
C TYR A 156 8.23 2.52 26.43
N THR A 157 8.49 3.71 26.98
CA THR A 157 8.95 3.90 28.35
C THR A 157 7.76 4.11 29.29
N THR A 158 7.65 3.26 30.31
CA THR A 158 6.65 3.41 31.40
C THR A 158 7.40 3.45 32.72
N ASN A 159 7.11 4.45 33.56
CA ASN A 159 7.75 4.62 34.88
C ASN A 159 9.30 4.59 34.83
N GLY A 160 9.89 5.16 33.78
CA GLY A 160 11.34 5.21 33.57
C GLY A 160 11.97 3.92 33.03
N VAL A 161 11.20 2.88 32.76
CA VAL A 161 11.67 1.61 32.18
C VAL A 161 11.22 1.50 30.73
N THR A 162 12.16 1.31 29.82
CA THR A 162 11.90 1.16 28.37
C THR A 162 11.74 -0.29 27.97
N ASP A 163 10.64 -0.60 27.28
CA ASP A 163 10.41 -1.92 26.68
C ASP A 163 11.07 -1.99 25.28
N TYR A 164 12.37 -2.31 25.26
CA TYR A 164 13.14 -2.45 24.02
C TYR A 164 12.65 -3.61 23.16
N GLN A 165 12.20 -4.71 23.77
CA GLN A 165 11.62 -5.84 23.04
C GLN A 165 10.36 -5.43 22.28
N LYS A 166 9.53 -4.56 22.86
CA LYS A 166 8.38 -4.00 22.15
C LYS A 166 8.80 -3.17 20.95
N ILE A 167 9.84 -2.34 21.06
CA ILE A 167 10.38 -1.56 19.94
C ILE A 167 10.87 -2.48 18.82
N ILE A 168 11.58 -3.54 19.16
CA ILE A 168 12.06 -4.54 18.19
C ILE A 168 10.86 -5.18 17.47
N GLN A 169 9.87 -5.65 18.22
CA GLN A 169 8.67 -6.29 17.68
C GLN A 169 7.91 -5.39 16.70
N VAL A 170 7.63 -4.13 17.09
CA VAL A 170 6.83 -3.24 16.23
C VAL A 170 7.61 -2.75 15.01
N SER A 171 8.94 -2.64 15.12
CA SER A 171 9.80 -2.27 13.99
C SER A 171 9.78 -3.32 12.88
N SER A 172 9.67 -4.60 13.25
CA SER A 172 9.57 -5.73 12.31
C SER A 172 8.14 -6.12 11.93
N THR A 173 7.11 -5.40 12.38
CA THR A 173 5.71 -5.71 12.07
C THR A 173 5.13 -4.68 11.08
N PRO A 174 4.77 -5.06 9.85
CA PRO A 174 4.13 -4.15 8.90
C PRO A 174 2.64 -3.96 9.21
N LEU A 175 2.05 -2.89 8.69
CA LEU A 175 0.59 -2.65 8.75
C LEU A 175 -0.16 -3.53 7.72
N GLY A 176 0.29 -4.78 7.55
CA GLY A 176 -0.28 -5.77 6.65
C GLY A 176 -0.29 -5.42 5.16
N ASP A 177 -1.13 -6.12 4.40
CA ASP A 177 -1.34 -5.88 2.97
C ASP A 177 -1.99 -4.51 2.66
N LYS A 178 -2.26 -4.24 1.38
CA LYS A 178 -2.90 -2.99 0.96
C LYS A 178 -4.33 -2.81 1.49
N GLN A 179 -5.07 -3.89 1.74
CA GLN A 179 -6.43 -3.77 2.30
C GLN A 179 -6.38 -3.33 3.76
N ARG A 180 -5.44 -3.89 4.54
CA ARG A 180 -5.21 -3.47 5.93
C ARG A 180 -4.74 -2.03 6.03
N LEU A 181 -3.88 -1.58 5.11
CA LEU A 181 -3.51 -0.17 4.99
C LEU A 181 -4.74 0.70 4.68
N GLY A 182 -5.55 0.33 3.69
CA GLY A 182 -6.77 1.05 3.32
C GLY A 182 -7.74 1.18 4.48
N LYS A 183 -7.99 0.08 5.19
CA LYS A 183 -8.81 0.08 6.40
C LYS A 183 -8.25 1.01 7.47
N ALA A 184 -6.95 0.96 7.75
CA ALA A 184 -6.34 1.80 8.78
C ALA A 184 -6.41 3.30 8.42
N LEU A 185 -6.25 3.64 7.14
CA LEU A 185 -6.44 5.01 6.66
C LEU A 185 -7.90 5.46 6.85
N TYR A 186 -8.86 4.62 6.46
CA TYR A 186 -10.28 4.93 6.64
C TYR A 186 -10.70 5.05 8.11
N ASP A 187 -10.27 4.11 8.97
CA ASP A 187 -10.60 4.11 10.39
C ASP A 187 -10.13 5.40 11.09
N LEU A 188 -9.00 5.97 10.66
CA LEU A 188 -8.43 7.16 11.27
C LEU A 188 -8.89 8.47 10.61
N LEU A 189 -8.93 8.51 9.28
CA LEU A 189 -9.18 9.73 8.50
C LEU A 189 -10.62 9.85 8.01
N GLY A 190 -11.39 8.76 8.06
CA GLY A 190 -12.80 8.72 7.70
C GLY A 190 -13.07 8.69 6.20
N THR A 191 -14.30 9.07 5.85
CA THR A 191 -14.90 8.92 4.51
C THR A 191 -14.20 9.71 3.41
N LYS A 192 -13.45 10.77 3.74
CA LYS A 192 -12.66 11.53 2.77
C LYS A 192 -11.60 10.71 2.05
N THR A 193 -11.18 9.58 2.62
CA THR A 193 -10.20 8.67 2.00
C THR A 193 -10.81 7.85 0.87
N LEU A 194 -12.14 7.65 0.85
CA LEU A 194 -12.80 6.71 -0.04
C LEU A 194 -12.49 6.93 -1.53
N PRO A 195 -12.46 8.16 -2.09
CA PRO A 195 -12.15 8.34 -3.50
C PRO A 195 -10.77 7.76 -3.88
N VAL A 196 -9.76 8.01 -3.06
CA VAL A 196 -8.39 7.52 -3.26
C VAL A 196 -8.32 6.01 -3.00
N LEU A 197 -8.94 5.52 -1.93
CA LEU A 197 -8.93 4.08 -1.62
C LEU A 197 -9.69 3.25 -2.68
N GLN A 198 -10.77 3.78 -3.26
CA GLN A 198 -11.48 3.17 -4.37
C GLN A 198 -10.63 3.14 -5.63
N LYS A 199 -9.93 4.25 -5.94
CA LYS A 199 -8.94 4.31 -7.03
C LYS A 199 -7.92 3.20 -6.91
N TYR A 200 -7.35 2.96 -5.73
CA TYR A 200 -6.30 1.93 -5.53
C TYR A 200 -6.81 0.54 -5.11
N ARG A 201 -8.12 0.29 -5.22
CA ARG A 201 -8.74 -1.02 -4.86
C ARG A 201 -8.46 -1.44 -3.42
N MET A 202 -8.49 -0.52 -2.46
CA MET A 202 -8.13 -0.73 -1.04
C MET A 202 -9.33 -0.70 -0.07
N THR A 203 -10.54 -0.99 -0.57
CA THR A 203 -11.78 -0.84 0.21
C THR A 203 -12.37 -2.16 0.69
N SER A 204 -11.74 -3.30 0.46
CA SER A 204 -12.34 -4.62 0.71
C SER A 204 -12.62 -4.92 2.19
N LEU A 205 -11.95 -4.21 3.10
CA LEU A 205 -12.09 -4.34 4.55
C LEU A 205 -12.83 -3.15 5.19
N ILE A 206 -13.39 -2.24 4.38
CA ILE A 206 -14.15 -1.08 4.84
C ILE A 206 -15.63 -1.43 4.78
N ASN A 207 -16.29 -1.42 5.94
CA ASN A 207 -17.73 -1.65 6.10
C ASN A 207 -18.44 -0.34 6.44
#